data_AF-A0A9E3CSI3-F1
#
_entry.id   AF-A0A9E3CSI3-F1
#
_cell.length_a   1.000
_cell.length_b   1.000
_cell.length_c   1.000
_cell.angle_alpha   90.00
_cell.angle_beta   90.00
_cell.angle_gamma   90.00
#
_symmetry.space_group_name_H-M   'P 1'
#
loop_
_entity.id
_entity.type
_entity.pdbx_description
1 polymer ?
#
loop_
_entity_poly.entity_id
_entity_poly.type
_entity_poly.pdbx_seq_one_letter_code
_entity_poly.pdbx_strand_id
1 'polypeptide(L)'
;MRAEQTRNQRKRPRFLLLAVALTLSGLAAYAAWQLVRGLPGDADFYLHKEKYEGVVAKAKALPLEPGAQTDAMLEGFKVNVGRGASGSYTVTITTADWHHAGAYGYVFSDVPLTPRPDPHYPDFQGVDNPGDMPFVDKGIIGQGGRWWSVYNDLL
;
A
#
# COMPACT_ATOMS: atom_id res chain seq x y z
N MET A 1 -62.10 31.06 -8.79
CA MET A 1 -61.63 29.66 -8.90
C MET A 1 -60.17 29.59 -8.45
N ARG A 2 -59.93 29.36 -7.16
CA ARG A 2 -58.60 29.12 -6.58
C ARG A 2 -58.81 28.30 -5.32
N ALA A 3 -58.46 27.01 -5.35
CA ALA A 3 -58.01 26.20 -4.21
C ALA A 3 -58.05 24.71 -4.58
N GLU A 4 -57.05 24.22 -5.31
CA GLU A 4 -56.86 22.77 -5.46
C GLU A 4 -55.36 22.44 -5.60
N GLN A 5 -54.54 22.94 -4.67
CA GLN A 5 -53.10 22.66 -4.66
C GLN A 5 -52.55 22.41 -3.25
N THR A 6 -53.26 21.64 -2.42
CA THR A 6 -52.79 21.36 -1.04
C THR A 6 -53.06 19.92 -0.58
N ARG A 7 -52.81 18.92 -1.43
CA ARG A 7 -52.92 17.52 -0.99
C ARG A 7 -51.81 16.57 -1.44
N ASN A 8 -50.63 17.08 -1.79
CA ASN A 8 -49.48 16.21 -2.15
C ASN A 8 -48.20 16.42 -1.32
N GLN A 9 -48.25 17.19 -0.22
CA GLN A 9 -47.07 17.45 0.62
C GLN A 9 -46.83 16.42 1.76
N ARG A 10 -47.80 15.58 2.13
CA ARG A 10 -47.66 14.71 3.32
C ARG A 10 -46.91 13.38 3.11
N LYS A 11 -46.64 12.97 1.86
CA LYS A 11 -45.93 11.70 1.57
C LYS A 11 -44.46 11.86 1.22
N ARG A 12 -43.99 13.07 0.92
CA ARG A 12 -42.59 13.35 0.55
C ARG A 12 -41.53 13.14 1.64
N PRO A 13 -41.77 13.35 2.96
CA PRO A 13 -40.68 13.26 3.93
C PRO A 13 -40.18 11.83 4.15
N ARG A 14 -41.06 10.83 4.00
CA ARG A 14 -40.68 9.41 4.18
C ARG A 14 -39.79 8.89 3.05
N PHE A 15 -40.09 9.27 1.81
CA PHE A 15 -39.26 8.90 0.66
C PHE A 15 -37.89 9.58 0.69
N LEU A 16 -37.82 10.84 1.13
CA LEU A 16 -36.56 11.56 1.32
C LEU A 16 -35.70 10.93 2.42
N LEU A 17 -36.29 10.59 3.57
CA LEU A 17 -35.58 9.89 4.65
C LEU A 17 -35.06 8.52 4.20
N LEU A 18 -35.85 7.76 3.44
CA LEU A 18 -35.44 6.47 2.90
C LEU A 18 -34.27 6.61 1.91
N ALA A 19 -34.34 7.60 1.01
CA ALA A 19 -33.28 7.88 0.04
C ALA A 19 -31.97 8.31 0.72
N VAL A 20 -32.06 9.16 1.75
CA VAL A 20 -30.89 9.56 2.55
C VAL A 20 -30.29 8.37 3.28
N ALA A 21 -31.12 7.53 3.92
CA ALA A 21 -30.66 6.34 4.60
C ALA A 21 -29.93 5.37 3.65
N LEU A 22 -30.51 5.08 2.49
CA LEU A 22 -29.88 4.21 1.48
C LEU A 22 -28.56 4.77 0.96
N THR A 23 -28.48 6.09 0.74
CA THR A 23 -27.25 6.74 0.28
C THR A 23 -26.14 6.65 1.34
N LEU A 24 -26.47 6.92 2.60
CA LEU A 24 -25.51 6.81 3.71
C LEU A 24 -25.06 5.36 3.93
N SER A 25 -25.97 4.39 3.82
CA SER A 25 -25.63 2.97 3.89
C SER A 25 -24.70 2.55 2.75
N GLY A 26 -24.94 3.03 1.53
CA GLY A 26 -24.06 2.78 0.38
C GLY A 26 -22.66 3.37 0.58
N LEU A 27 -22.56 4.60 1.09
CA LEU A 27 -21.28 5.23 1.41
C LEU A 27 -20.53 4.49 2.52
N ALA A 28 -21.23 4.07 3.58
CA ALA A 28 -20.63 3.29 4.66
C ALA A 28 -20.15 1.91 4.18
N ALA A 29 -20.94 1.24 3.33
CA ALA A 29 -20.55 -0.03 2.72
C ALA A 29 -19.36 0.12 1.78
N TYR A 30 -19.31 1.19 0.99
CA TYR A 30 -18.17 1.50 0.12
C TYR A 30 -16.91 1.83 0.93
N ALA A 31 -17.03 2.62 2.01
CA ALA A 31 -15.91 2.89 2.91
C ALA A 31 -15.42 1.61 3.61
N ALA A 32 -16.33 0.77 4.10
CA ALA A 32 -15.97 -0.53 4.68
C ALA A 32 -15.33 -1.47 3.64
N TRP A 33 -15.83 -1.47 2.40
CA TRP A 33 -15.25 -2.22 1.30
C TRP A 33 -13.85 -1.72 0.95
N GLN A 34 -13.60 -0.41 0.93
CA GLN A 34 -12.26 0.16 0.76
C GLN A 34 -11.33 -0.16 1.93
N LEU A 35 -11.84 -0.28 3.15
CA LEU A 35 -11.04 -0.70 4.31
C LEU A 35 -10.69 -2.19 4.30
N VAL A 36 -11.56 -3.03 3.73
CA VAL A 36 -11.39 -4.50 3.70
C VAL A 36 -10.70 -4.98 2.42
N ARG A 37 -10.88 -4.26 1.30
CA ARG A 37 -10.41 -4.64 -0.04
C ARG A 37 -9.70 -3.52 -0.79
N GLY A 38 -9.37 -2.42 -0.13
CA GLY A 38 -8.55 -1.37 -0.74
C GLY A 38 -7.33 -2.00 -1.39
N LEU A 39 -7.01 -1.55 -2.60
CA LEU A 39 -5.88 -2.01 -3.40
C LEU A 39 -4.66 -2.25 -2.49
N PRO A 40 -3.88 -3.33 -2.68
CA PRO A 40 -2.65 -3.54 -1.92
C PRO A 40 -1.80 -2.26 -2.05
N GLY A 41 -1.69 -1.52 -0.95
CA GLY A 41 -1.46 -0.07 -0.97
C GLY A 41 -1.36 0.51 0.45
N ASP A 42 -1.28 1.83 0.58
CA ASP A 42 -1.07 2.54 1.85
C ASP A 42 -1.97 2.05 3.00
N ALA A 43 -3.25 1.78 2.73
CA ALA A 43 -4.19 1.32 3.75
C ALA A 43 -3.81 -0.06 4.33
N ASP A 44 -3.44 -1.02 3.48
CA ASP A 44 -2.96 -2.35 3.89
C ASP A 44 -1.67 -2.23 4.71
N PHE A 45 -0.76 -1.35 4.28
CA PHE A 45 0.45 -1.05 5.04
C PHE A 45 0.14 -0.56 6.45
N TYR A 46 -0.75 0.43 6.61
CA TYR A 46 -1.08 0.96 7.93
C TYR A 46 -1.81 -0.05 8.82
N LEU A 47 -2.66 -0.91 8.24
CA LEU A 47 -3.34 -1.99 8.99
C LEU A 47 -2.36 -3.06 9.51
N HIS A 48 -1.26 -3.29 8.80
CA HIS A 48 -0.29 -4.32 9.14
C HIS A 48 1.11 -3.76 9.49
N LYS A 49 1.19 -2.47 9.78
CA LYS A 49 2.46 -1.75 9.98
C LYS A 49 3.34 -2.40 11.04
N GLU A 50 2.77 -2.74 12.19
CA GLU A 50 3.51 -3.39 13.29
C GLU A 50 4.14 -4.72 12.86
N LYS A 51 3.45 -5.48 11.99
CA LYS A 51 3.97 -6.73 11.43
C LYS A 51 5.17 -6.46 10.53
N TYR A 52 5.08 -5.47 9.63
CA TYR A 52 6.19 -5.13 8.73
C TYR A 52 7.40 -4.55 9.49
N GLU A 53 7.17 -3.72 10.52
CA GLU A 53 8.22 -3.25 11.41
C GLU A 53 8.89 -4.40 12.17
N GLY A 54 8.12 -5.40 12.61
CA GLY A 54 8.65 -6.63 13.19
C GLY A 54 9.53 -7.43 12.23
N VAL A 55 9.12 -7.53 10.96
CA VAL A 55 9.93 -8.16 9.90
C VAL A 55 11.24 -7.41 9.69
N VAL A 56 11.20 -6.07 9.62
CA VAL A 56 12.41 -5.24 9.50
C VAL A 56 13.34 -5.42 10.70
N ALA A 57 12.81 -5.44 11.92
CA ALA A 57 13.62 -5.67 13.12
C ALA A 57 14.34 -7.03 13.06
N LYS A 58 13.66 -8.09 12.62
CA LYS A 58 14.25 -9.42 12.43
C LYS A 58 15.28 -9.45 11.30
N ALA A 59 15.00 -8.76 10.19
CA ALA A 59 15.95 -8.61 9.09
C ALA A 59 17.25 -7.92 9.53
N LYS A 60 17.16 -6.86 10.33
CA LYS A 60 18.33 -6.14 10.87
C LYS A 60 19.11 -6.93 11.92
N ALA A 61 18.54 -8.00 12.46
CA ALA A 61 19.21 -8.91 13.39
C ALA A 61 19.94 -10.07 12.69
N LEU A 62 19.82 -10.20 11.36
CA LEU A 62 20.58 -11.19 10.60
C LEU A 62 22.08 -10.87 10.64
N PRO A 63 22.96 -11.90 10.68
CA PRO A 63 24.40 -11.71 10.67
C PRO A 63 24.87 -11.35 9.25
N LEU A 64 24.64 -10.10 8.84
CA LEU A 64 24.98 -9.58 7.53
C LEU A 64 26.12 -8.57 7.62
N GLU A 65 27.23 -8.83 6.94
CA GLU A 65 28.37 -7.91 6.90
C GLU A 65 28.04 -6.62 6.12
N PRO A 66 28.70 -5.49 6.42
CA PRO A 66 28.57 -4.28 5.60
C PRO A 66 28.93 -4.54 4.14
N GLY A 67 28.09 -4.07 3.22
CA GLY A 67 28.20 -4.29 1.77
C GLY A 67 27.59 -5.61 1.29
N ALA A 68 27.05 -6.45 2.17
CA ALA A 68 26.46 -7.72 1.81
C ALA A 68 24.94 -7.65 1.62
N GLN A 69 24.40 -8.67 0.95
CA GLN A 69 22.97 -8.90 0.76
C GLN A 69 22.62 -10.36 1.02
N THR A 70 21.37 -10.62 1.40
CA THR A 70 20.86 -11.98 1.61
C THR A 70 19.36 -12.06 1.38
N ASP A 71 18.90 -13.27 1.06
CA ASP A 71 17.48 -13.63 1.02
C ASP A 71 17.10 -14.42 2.26
N ALA A 72 15.92 -14.13 2.80
CA ALA A 72 15.38 -14.83 3.95
C ALA A 72 13.86 -15.02 3.85
N MET A 73 13.36 -16.02 4.57
CA MET A 73 11.93 -16.18 4.83
C MET A 73 11.66 -15.75 6.28
N LEU A 74 10.97 -14.63 6.48
CA LEU A 74 10.70 -14.06 7.80
C LEU A 74 9.19 -13.83 7.96
N GLU A 75 8.58 -14.37 9.02
CA GLU A 75 7.14 -14.23 9.30
C GLU A 75 6.24 -14.66 8.13
N GLY A 76 6.70 -15.62 7.33
CA GLY A 76 6.00 -16.10 6.13
C GLY A 76 6.16 -15.21 4.89
N PHE A 77 7.00 -14.19 4.94
CA PHE A 77 7.33 -13.34 3.80
C PHE A 77 8.70 -13.69 3.22
N LYS A 78 8.80 -13.65 1.89
CA LYS A 78 10.10 -13.57 1.21
C LYS A 78 10.66 -12.17 1.43
N VAL A 79 11.87 -12.09 1.97
CA VAL A 79 12.53 -10.83 2.32
C VAL A 79 13.92 -10.82 1.71
N ASN A 80 14.24 -9.74 0.97
CA ASN A 80 15.60 -9.46 0.52
C ASN A 80 16.16 -8.38 1.46
N VAL A 81 17.36 -8.59 1.98
CA VAL A 81 18.00 -7.68 2.95
C VAL A 81 19.36 -7.27 2.43
N GLY A 82 19.57 -5.97 2.25
CA GLY A 82 20.86 -5.38 1.94
C GLY A 82 21.37 -4.55 3.10
N ARG A 83 22.65 -4.71 3.45
CA ARG A 83 23.35 -3.83 4.38
C ARG A 83 24.41 -3.04 3.62
N GLY A 84 24.23 -1.74 3.49
CA GLY A 84 25.19 -0.87 2.83
C GLY A 84 26.54 -0.84 3.55
N ALA A 85 27.59 -0.37 2.87
CA ALA A 85 28.93 -0.24 3.46
C ALA A 85 28.97 0.68 4.69
N SER A 86 28.07 1.67 4.77
CA SER A 86 27.86 2.54 5.93
C SER A 86 27.13 1.87 7.09
N GLY A 87 26.68 0.61 6.93
CA GLY A 87 25.90 -0.15 7.89
C GLY A 87 24.39 0.08 7.83
N SER A 88 23.91 0.99 6.96
CA SER A 88 22.48 1.25 6.74
C SER A 88 21.78 0.04 6.10
N TYR A 89 20.57 -0.27 6.52
CA TYR A 89 19.79 -1.37 5.96
C TYR A 89 18.77 -0.91 4.93
N THR A 90 18.58 -1.75 3.93
CA THR A 90 17.36 -1.74 3.12
C THR A 90 16.75 -3.13 3.09
N VAL A 91 15.44 -3.21 3.27
CA VAL A 91 14.68 -4.45 3.44
C VAL A 91 13.51 -4.43 2.47
N THR A 92 13.44 -5.42 1.60
CA THR A 92 12.39 -5.58 0.61
C THR A 92 11.52 -6.77 0.99
N ILE A 93 10.26 -6.51 1.35
CA ILE A 93 9.26 -7.51 1.75
C ILE A 93 8.37 -7.78 0.54
N THR A 94 8.42 -9.01 0.02
CA THR A 94 7.53 -9.45 -1.07
C THR A 94 6.23 -10.00 -0.49
N THR A 95 5.11 -9.51 -0.99
CA THR A 95 3.76 -10.02 -0.71
C THR A 95 3.14 -10.55 -2.01
N ALA A 96 2.10 -11.37 -1.89
CA ALA A 96 1.37 -11.86 -3.05
C ALA A 96 0.18 -10.94 -3.33
N ASP A 97 0.13 -10.32 -4.52
CA ASP A 97 -1.09 -9.66 -5.00
C ASP A 97 -1.93 -10.65 -5.80
N TRP A 98 -2.96 -11.18 -5.15
CA TRP A 98 -3.90 -12.11 -5.78
C TRP A 98 -4.90 -11.42 -6.73
N HIS A 99 -4.93 -10.09 -6.79
CA HIS A 99 -5.91 -9.35 -7.59
C HIS A 99 -5.45 -9.09 -9.03
N HIS A 100 -4.15 -8.91 -9.27
CA HIS A 100 -3.60 -8.56 -10.60
C HIS A 100 -2.63 -9.59 -11.21
N ALA A 101 -2.46 -10.76 -10.58
CA ALA A 101 -1.44 -11.76 -11.00
C ALA A 101 0.00 -11.20 -11.02
N GLY A 102 0.26 -10.12 -10.27
CA GLY A 102 1.57 -9.50 -10.09
C GLY A 102 2.19 -9.78 -8.71
N ALA A 103 3.41 -9.26 -8.51
CA ALA A 103 4.03 -9.24 -7.18
C ALA A 103 3.91 -7.82 -6.60
N TYR A 104 3.42 -7.73 -5.36
CA TYR A 104 3.37 -6.47 -4.62
C TYR A 104 4.30 -6.56 -3.41
N GLY A 105 4.68 -5.44 -2.83
CA GLY A 105 5.58 -5.46 -1.70
C GLY A 105 5.82 -4.11 -1.07
N TYR A 106 6.66 -4.15 -0.05
CA TYR A 106 7.02 -3.00 0.75
C TYR A 106 8.53 -2.94 0.89
N VAL A 107 9.10 -1.75 0.74
CA VAL A 107 10.52 -1.51 0.98
C VAL A 107 10.68 -0.59 2.17
N PHE A 108 11.55 -0.98 3.09
CA PHE A 108 12.06 -0.14 4.16
C PHE A 108 13.51 0.23 3.89
N SER A 109 13.89 1.50 4.12
CA SER A 109 15.29 1.91 4.10
C SER A 109 15.62 2.86 5.25
N ASP A 110 16.78 2.66 5.87
CA ASP A 110 17.32 3.57 6.88
C ASP A 110 17.67 4.94 6.29
N VAL A 111 18.01 4.97 4.99
CA VAL A 111 18.33 6.18 4.23
C VAL A 111 17.23 6.45 3.20
N PRO A 112 16.92 7.71 2.86
CA PRO A 112 15.98 7.98 1.80
C PRO A 112 16.39 7.30 0.49
N LEU A 113 15.50 6.51 -0.10
CA LEU A 113 15.75 5.94 -1.43
C LEU A 113 15.73 7.05 -2.47
N THR A 114 16.77 7.09 -3.31
CA THR A 114 16.87 8.10 -4.35
C THR A 114 16.17 7.59 -5.61
N PRO A 115 15.26 8.36 -6.22
CA PRO A 115 14.72 8.04 -7.53
C PRO A 115 15.85 7.96 -8.57
N ARG A 116 15.92 6.85 -9.29
CA ARG A 116 16.76 6.59 -10.45
C ARG A 116 15.90 6.37 -11.70
N PRO A 117 16.12 7.09 -12.79
CA PRO A 117 15.44 6.81 -14.05
C PRO A 117 15.78 5.38 -14.51
N ASP A 118 14.78 4.56 -14.81
CA ASP A 118 15.01 3.27 -15.48
C ASP A 118 15.05 3.52 -17.01
N PRO A 119 16.15 3.21 -17.71
CA PRO A 119 16.24 3.41 -19.15
C PRO A 119 15.28 2.51 -19.96
N HIS A 120 14.77 1.41 -19.39
CA HIS A 120 13.79 0.54 -20.05
C HIS A 120 12.35 1.04 -19.87
N TYR A 121 12.11 1.85 -18.84
CA TYR A 121 10.81 2.40 -18.49
C TYR A 121 10.95 3.90 -18.22
N PRO A 122 11.23 4.73 -19.25
CA PRO A 122 11.60 6.14 -19.09
C PRO A 122 10.50 7.01 -18.49
N ASP A 123 9.23 6.58 -18.60
CA ASP A 123 8.08 7.25 -17.99
C ASP A 123 7.93 6.92 -16.50
N PHE A 124 8.68 5.93 -16.00
CA PHE A 124 8.70 5.50 -14.61
C PHE A 124 10.03 5.88 -13.98
N GLN A 125 9.99 6.80 -13.01
CA GLN A 125 11.13 6.93 -12.12
C GLN A 125 11.22 5.62 -11.33
N GLY A 126 12.31 4.87 -11.38
CA GLY A 126 12.64 3.75 -10.48
C GLY A 126 13.31 4.26 -9.20
N VAL A 127 13.34 3.53 -8.08
CA VAL A 127 14.19 3.87 -6.92
C VAL A 127 15.29 2.81 -6.87
N ASP A 128 16.42 3.09 -6.22
CA ASP A 128 17.41 2.03 -6.03
C ASP A 128 16.78 0.83 -5.32
N ASN A 129 16.79 -0.32 -6.01
CA ASN A 129 16.28 -1.58 -5.47
C ASN A 129 17.43 -2.35 -4.84
N PRO A 130 17.32 -2.75 -3.57
CA PRO A 130 18.22 -3.75 -3.02
C PRO A 130 17.79 -5.18 -3.35
N GLY A 131 16.74 -5.40 -4.16
CA GLY A 131 16.25 -6.72 -4.55
C GLY A 131 15.76 -6.81 -5.99
N ASP A 132 15.12 -7.93 -6.32
CA ASP A 132 14.71 -8.27 -7.70
C ASP A 132 13.30 -7.76 -8.11
N MET A 133 12.59 -7.00 -7.28
CA MET A 133 11.22 -6.54 -7.61
C MET A 133 11.24 -5.24 -8.42
N PRO A 134 10.97 -5.24 -9.73
CA PRO A 134 10.95 -4.00 -10.50
C PRO A 134 9.96 -2.99 -9.90
N PHE A 135 10.37 -1.73 -9.77
CA PHE A 135 9.54 -0.65 -9.24
C PHE A 135 8.69 -0.05 -10.35
N VAL A 136 7.41 -0.40 -10.41
CA VAL A 136 6.50 0.17 -11.41
C VAL A 136 5.70 1.36 -10.85
N ASP A 137 5.53 1.47 -9.53
CA ASP A 137 4.90 2.64 -8.89
C ASP A 137 5.53 2.94 -7.52
N LYS A 138 5.50 4.21 -7.09
CA LYS A 138 6.14 4.69 -5.86
C LYS A 138 5.24 5.63 -5.07
N GLY A 139 4.69 5.12 -3.98
CA GLY A 139 4.17 5.94 -2.89
C GLY A 139 5.12 5.90 -1.69
N ILE A 140 5.46 7.04 -1.11
CA ILE A 140 5.95 7.04 0.28
C ILE A 140 4.73 6.73 1.15
N ILE A 141 4.74 5.57 1.81
CA ILE A 141 3.57 5.06 2.56
C ILE A 141 3.76 5.09 4.07
N GLY A 142 4.93 5.53 4.55
CA GLY A 142 5.24 5.60 5.98
C GLY A 142 5.72 6.97 6.42
N GLN A 143 5.49 7.25 7.70
CA GLN A 143 5.96 8.47 8.34
C GLN A 143 7.49 8.54 8.32
N GLY A 144 8.03 9.71 7.96
CA GLY A 144 9.48 9.94 7.90
C GLY A 144 10.17 9.51 6.60
N GLY A 145 9.42 9.07 5.57
CA GLY A 145 9.99 8.81 4.24
C GLY A 145 10.93 7.61 4.19
N ARG A 146 10.64 6.58 4.98
CA ARG A 146 11.44 5.34 5.10
C ARG A 146 10.74 4.09 4.57
N TRP A 147 9.48 4.22 4.17
CA TRP A 147 8.68 3.12 3.67
C TRP A 147 8.09 3.49 2.32
N TRP A 148 8.15 2.53 1.42
CA TRP A 148 7.62 2.64 0.07
C TRP A 148 6.77 1.42 -0.25
N SER A 149 5.65 1.64 -0.93
CA SER A 149 4.93 0.58 -1.62
C SER A 149 5.62 0.33 -2.95
N VAL A 150 5.68 -0.95 -3.35
CA VAL A 150 6.29 -1.36 -4.61
C VAL A 150 5.36 -2.35 -5.28
N TYR A 151 5.12 -2.12 -6.56
CA TYR A 151 4.33 -3.00 -7.40
C TYR A 151 5.15 -3.45 -8.60
N ASN A 152 5.03 -4.73 -8.93
CA ASN A 152 5.52 -5.32 -10.15
C ASN A 152 4.34 -5.61 -11.07
N ASP A 153 4.19 -4.81 -12.12
CA ASP A 153 3.24 -5.06 -13.20
C ASP A 153 3.88 -6.04 -14.20
N LEU A 154 3.81 -7.34 -13.90
CA LEU A 154 4.06 -8.36 -14.93
C LEU A 154 2.76 -8.62 -15.69
N LEU A 155 2.36 -7.64 -16.51
CA LEU A 155 1.42 -7.83 -17.61
C LEU A 155 2.01 -7.29 -18.91
#